data_AF-A0A096M3T3-F1
#
_entry.id   AF-A0A096M3T3-F1
#
_cell.length_a   1.000
_cell.length_b   1.000
_cell.length_c   1.000
_cell.angle_alpha   90.00
_cell.angle_beta   90.00
_cell.angle_gamma   90.00
#
_symmetry.space_group_name_H-M   'P 1'
#
loop_
_entity.id
_entity.type
_entity.pdbx_description
1 polymer ?
#
loop_
_entity_poly.entity_id
_entity_poly.type
_entity_poly.pdbx_seq_one_letter_code
_entity_poly.pdbx_strand_id
1 'polypeptide(L)'
;LGGGSFLLTTIRLFPQMCSNATCPVCSCCPSSRNSTVTRIIYACILLLGTIVACIMLSPGMEQQLRRVPGFCDDTEGFFIPAHQAYLKCEMLVGYKAVYRFCFGMSMWFLSFSIFTLNIKTSRDPRASIHNGYWFYKFVALVASTVGAFYIPDGPFTYTWFVIGSGGAFFFILIQLVLLVDFAHSWNESWVENMEKGNSRGWYTALMAAMTLNYVTAFTAVVLCFIFYARPDACFINKFFISFNVMLCIVASVVSVLRKVQEFQPHSGLLQSSFITLYTVFLTWSAMTNEPDRECNPNLLSIFQQITAPTIWPLETENQTAVVIIGAEEPVQTSPYLQWWDAQSIVGLIIFVLCILYSSIRSSNTSQVNKLTMASKQSAVLNQGSSSSGMLEDSQGPRRVEDNEQDMVQYSYSFFHFMLFLASLYIMMTLTNWYSPDADYTITSKWPTVWVKVSSSWLCLALYIWTLVAPMIFPNRDFS
;
A
#
# COMPACT_ATOMS: atom_id res chain seq x y z
N LEU A 1 18.23 -14.88 23.05
CA LEU A 1 19.06 -13.72 23.49
C LEU A 1 19.44 -12.75 22.35
N GLY A 2 18.82 -12.80 21.15
CA GLY A 2 19.16 -11.93 20.01
C GLY A 2 18.29 -10.67 19.81
N GLY A 3 17.16 -10.53 20.51
CA GLY A 3 16.20 -9.42 20.29
C GLY A 3 16.65 -8.06 20.83
N GLY A 4 17.49 -8.03 21.86
CA GLY A 4 18.00 -6.79 22.45
C GLY A 4 18.98 -6.04 21.53
N SER A 5 19.73 -6.77 20.70
CA SER A 5 20.73 -6.16 19.81
C SER A 5 20.09 -5.37 18.67
N PHE A 6 18.92 -5.79 18.17
CA PHE A 6 18.21 -5.07 17.11
C PHE A 6 17.54 -3.79 17.62
N LEU A 7 16.97 -3.80 18.83
CA LEU A 7 16.44 -2.60 19.50
C LEU A 7 17.58 -1.60 19.79
N LEU A 8 18.74 -2.10 20.23
CA LEU A 8 19.94 -1.27 20.42
C LEU A 8 20.53 -0.76 19.09
N THR A 9 20.35 -1.48 17.98
CA THR A 9 20.81 -1.03 16.66
C THR A 9 19.87 0.01 16.05
N THR A 10 18.55 -0.13 16.26
CA THR A 10 17.59 0.96 15.96
C THR A 10 17.90 2.17 16.83
N ILE A 11 18.09 2.02 18.15
CA ILE A 11 18.49 3.11 19.06
C ILE A 11 19.85 3.74 18.68
N ARG A 12 20.78 3.02 18.07
CA ARG A 12 22.06 3.58 17.59
C ARG A 12 21.96 4.40 16.30
N LEU A 13 20.88 4.29 15.54
CA LEU A 13 20.55 5.24 14.45
C LEU A 13 19.93 6.54 14.98
N PHE A 14 19.49 6.59 16.24
CA PHE A 14 18.77 7.74 16.83
C PHE A 14 19.60 8.91 17.39
N PRO A 15 20.91 8.83 17.74
CA PRO A 15 21.61 9.99 18.29
C PRO A 15 21.78 11.15 17.28
N GLN A 16 21.51 10.92 15.99
CA GLN A 16 21.62 11.94 14.94
C GLN A 16 20.35 12.80 14.75
N MET A 17 19.34 12.65 15.62
CA MET A 17 18.11 13.45 15.61
C MET A 17 17.97 14.38 16.84
N CYS A 18 19.00 14.48 17.67
CA CYS A 18 19.04 15.38 18.83
C CYS A 18 19.67 16.72 18.47
N SER A 19 18.85 17.63 17.93
CA SER A 19 18.84 19.09 18.18
C SER A 19 18.13 19.78 17.02
N ASN A 20 17.52 20.94 17.30
CA ASN A 20 16.82 21.79 16.34
C ASN A 20 17.58 21.87 15.02
N ALA A 21 16.99 21.29 13.97
CA ALA A 21 17.48 21.31 12.59
C ALA A 21 18.94 20.85 12.40
N THR A 22 19.22 19.56 12.51
CA THR A 22 20.34 18.95 11.75
C THR A 22 20.25 17.43 11.78
N CYS A 23 19.90 16.83 10.63
CA CYS A 23 20.15 15.43 10.37
C CYS A 23 21.52 15.34 9.66
N PRO A 24 22.61 14.92 10.31
CA PRO A 24 23.93 14.83 9.67
C PRO A 24 24.02 13.69 8.62
N VAL A 25 22.98 12.85 8.47
CA VAL A 25 22.92 11.80 7.44
C VAL A 25 22.47 12.34 6.08
N CYS A 26 21.95 13.56 6.00
CA CYS A 26 21.68 14.23 4.72
C CYS A 26 22.93 14.90 4.13
N SER A 27 24.07 14.20 4.05
CA SER A 27 25.18 14.64 3.19
C SER A 27 24.80 14.56 1.70
N CYS A 28 23.83 13.70 1.36
CA CYS A 28 23.36 13.46 -0.01
C CYS A 28 22.21 14.38 -0.49
N CYS A 29 21.67 15.27 0.34
CA CYS A 29 20.58 16.16 -0.09
C CYS A 29 21.06 17.62 -0.17
N PRO A 30 21.06 18.25 -1.37
CA PRO A 30 21.20 19.70 -1.48
C PRO A 30 20.03 20.40 -0.77
N SER A 31 20.22 21.66 -0.34
CA SER A 31 19.31 22.53 0.45
C SER A 31 17.86 22.04 0.55
N SER A 32 17.58 21.14 1.51
CA SER A 32 16.25 20.52 1.62
C SER A 32 15.30 21.42 2.40
N ARG A 33 14.07 21.57 1.90
CA ARG A 33 13.00 22.36 2.52
C ARG A 33 12.50 21.66 3.79
N ASN A 34 12.31 22.40 4.88
CA ASN A 34 11.90 21.85 6.19
C ASN A 34 10.63 20.98 6.10
N SER A 35 9.64 21.46 5.35
CA SER A 35 8.38 20.76 5.07
C SER A 35 8.55 19.36 4.46
N THR A 36 9.56 19.17 3.61
CA THR A 36 9.81 17.88 2.94
C THR A 36 10.55 16.93 3.85
N VAL A 37 11.52 17.43 4.62
CA VAL A 37 12.24 16.62 5.63
C VAL A 37 11.26 16.07 6.67
N THR A 38 10.36 16.92 7.20
CA THR A 38 9.36 16.50 8.20
C THR A 38 8.43 15.40 7.66
N ARG A 39 7.93 15.53 6.42
CA ARG A 39 7.09 14.50 5.78
C ARG A 39 7.84 13.18 5.61
N ILE A 40 9.10 13.24 5.15
CA ILE A 40 9.95 12.05 5.00
C ILE A 40 10.17 11.37 6.36
N ILE A 41 10.40 12.12 7.44
CA ILE A 41 10.58 11.51 8.77
C ILE A 41 9.31 10.77 9.21
N TYR A 42 8.12 11.36 9.04
CA TYR A 42 6.85 10.69 9.37
C TYR A 42 6.60 9.45 8.50
N ALA A 43 6.93 9.51 7.21
CA ALA A 43 6.89 8.35 6.33
C ALA A 43 7.85 7.25 6.81
N CYS A 44 9.09 7.58 7.16
CA CYS A 44 10.06 6.63 7.71
C CYS A 44 9.56 6.00 9.02
N ILE A 45 8.89 6.77 9.89
CA ILE A 45 8.28 6.23 11.12
C ILE A 45 7.21 5.18 10.78
N LEU A 46 6.33 5.45 9.81
CA LEU A 46 5.32 4.48 9.36
C LEU A 46 5.95 3.24 8.74
N LEU A 47 7.00 3.41 7.93
CA LEU A 47 7.73 2.30 7.30
C LEU A 47 8.46 1.44 8.32
N LEU A 48 9.11 2.04 9.32
CA LEU A 48 9.74 1.33 10.44
C LEU A 48 8.69 0.55 11.24
N GLY A 49 7.53 1.16 11.52
CA GLY A 49 6.40 0.46 12.14
C GLY A 49 5.93 -0.73 11.31
N THR A 50 5.87 -0.57 9.98
CA THR A 50 5.51 -1.67 9.07
C THR A 50 6.51 -2.82 9.14
N ILE A 51 7.82 -2.54 9.18
CA ILE A 51 8.86 -3.56 9.35
C ILE A 51 8.69 -4.30 10.68
N VAL A 52 8.43 -3.58 11.77
CA VAL A 52 8.16 -4.19 13.09
C VAL A 52 6.92 -5.10 13.03
N ALA A 53 5.85 -4.66 12.38
CA ALA A 53 4.67 -5.48 12.18
C ALA A 53 5.00 -6.74 11.36
N CYS A 54 5.76 -6.64 10.27
CA CYS A 54 6.23 -7.80 9.50
C CYS A 54 7.03 -8.80 10.36
N ILE A 55 7.88 -8.30 11.25
CA ILE A 55 8.65 -9.14 12.19
C ILE A 55 7.71 -9.88 13.16
N MET A 56 6.58 -9.29 13.56
CA MET A 56 5.59 -9.96 14.41
C MET A 56 4.88 -11.14 13.71
N LEU A 57 4.87 -11.19 12.37
CA LEU A 57 4.40 -12.35 11.60
C LEU A 57 5.47 -13.42 11.38
N SER A 58 6.74 -13.15 11.71
CA SER A 58 7.82 -14.08 11.38
C SER A 58 7.76 -15.36 12.24
N PRO A 59 7.99 -16.54 11.63
CA PRO A 59 8.03 -17.80 12.35
C PRO A 59 9.19 -17.75 13.36
N GLY A 60 8.88 -17.88 14.66
CA GLY A 60 9.84 -17.78 15.76
C GLY A 60 9.58 -16.63 16.74
N MET A 61 8.84 -15.59 16.35
CA MET A 61 8.39 -14.55 17.29
C MET A 61 7.25 -15.05 18.21
N GLU A 62 6.54 -16.09 17.77
CA GLU A 62 5.41 -16.71 18.47
C GLU A 62 5.72 -17.11 19.91
N GLN A 63 6.90 -17.69 20.17
CA GLN A 63 7.30 -18.09 21.52
C GLN A 63 7.46 -16.90 22.48
N GLN A 64 7.83 -15.73 21.96
CA GLN A 64 7.91 -14.49 22.76
C GLN A 64 6.54 -13.85 22.93
N LEU A 65 5.72 -13.85 21.87
CA LEU A 65 4.36 -13.29 21.89
C LEU A 65 3.41 -14.08 22.81
N ARG A 66 3.61 -15.40 22.98
CA ARG A 66 2.87 -16.23 23.94
C ARG A 66 3.01 -15.77 25.40
N ARG A 67 4.10 -15.08 25.75
CA ARG A 67 4.33 -14.61 27.13
C ARG A 67 3.50 -13.37 27.46
N VAL A 68 2.84 -12.77 26.47
CA VAL A 68 1.96 -11.61 26.67
C VAL A 68 0.58 -12.11 27.11
N PRO A 69 0.07 -11.70 28.28
CA PRO A 69 -1.24 -12.13 28.77
C PRO A 69 -2.36 -11.70 27.81
N GLY A 70 -3.37 -12.55 27.62
CA GLY A 70 -4.52 -12.29 26.76
C GLY A 70 -4.27 -12.51 25.26
N PHE A 71 -3.34 -13.36 24.85
CA PHE A 71 -3.15 -13.78 23.44
C PHE A 71 -3.55 -15.25 23.21
N CYS A 72 -3.14 -16.11 24.14
CA CYS A 72 -3.56 -17.50 24.33
C CYS A 72 -3.77 -17.67 25.85
N ASP A 73 -4.90 -17.19 26.37
CA ASP A 73 -5.31 -17.63 27.71
C ASP A 73 -5.88 -19.04 27.50
N ASP A 74 -5.31 -20.02 28.20
CA ASP A 74 -5.80 -21.41 28.25
C ASP A 74 -7.27 -21.37 28.70
N THR A 75 -8.19 -21.29 27.73
CA THR A 75 -9.59 -21.14 28.04
C THR A 75 -10.12 -22.52 28.37
N GLU A 76 -10.18 -22.78 29.67
CA GLU A 76 -11.16 -23.64 30.31
C GLU A 76 -12.49 -23.57 29.52
N GLY A 77 -12.90 -24.68 28.88
CA GLY A 77 -14.28 -24.83 28.42
C GLY A 77 -14.57 -25.33 27.00
N PHE A 78 -13.58 -25.68 26.16
CA PHE A 78 -13.89 -26.29 24.86
C PHE A 78 -13.49 -27.77 24.78
N PHE A 79 -14.46 -28.63 24.48
CA PHE A 79 -14.30 -30.06 24.15
C PHE A 79 -13.66 -30.27 22.77
N ILE A 80 -12.60 -29.53 22.43
CA ILE A 80 -11.80 -29.75 21.23
C ILE A 80 -10.57 -30.56 21.64
N PRO A 81 -10.16 -31.61 20.90
CA PRO A 81 -8.92 -32.30 21.15
C PRO A 81 -7.77 -31.30 21.29
N ALA A 82 -7.05 -31.33 22.42
CA ALA A 82 -6.04 -30.34 22.80
C ALA A 82 -5.02 -30.04 21.69
N HIS A 83 -4.74 -31.03 20.83
CA HIS A 83 -3.83 -30.91 19.70
C HIS A 83 -4.31 -29.93 18.60
N GLN A 84 -5.62 -29.83 18.37
CA GLN A 84 -6.20 -28.99 17.30
C GLN A 84 -6.49 -27.56 17.77
N ALA A 85 -6.73 -27.36 19.06
CA ALA A 85 -6.78 -26.04 19.69
C ALA A 85 -5.37 -25.41 19.78
N TYR A 86 -4.35 -26.21 20.11
CA TYR A 86 -2.95 -25.77 20.16
C TYR A 86 -2.45 -25.25 18.81
N LEU A 87 -2.65 -26.02 17.72
CA LEU A 87 -2.22 -25.65 16.37
C LEU A 87 -2.89 -24.37 15.83
N LYS A 88 -4.13 -24.10 16.26
CA LYS A 88 -4.89 -22.89 15.87
C LYS A 88 -4.46 -21.63 16.63
N CYS A 89 -3.95 -21.76 17.87
CA CYS A 89 -3.43 -20.60 18.62
C CYS A 89 -2.12 -20.08 18.03
N GLU A 90 -1.21 -20.96 17.58
CA GLU A 90 0.09 -20.55 17.02
C GLU A 90 -0.06 -19.58 15.83
N MET A 91 -1.00 -19.89 14.93
CA MET A 91 -1.25 -19.12 13.71
C MET A 91 -1.99 -17.79 13.95
N LEU A 92 -2.86 -17.71 14.97
CA LEU A 92 -3.67 -16.50 15.25
C LEU A 92 -2.90 -15.44 16.06
N VAL A 93 -1.88 -15.85 16.83
CA VAL A 93 -1.13 -14.95 17.72
C VAL A 93 -0.41 -13.85 16.95
N GLY A 94 0.23 -14.18 15.81
CA GLY A 94 0.91 -13.19 14.96
C GLY A 94 -0.05 -12.14 14.41
N TYR A 95 -1.21 -12.56 13.90
CA TYR A 95 -2.23 -11.63 13.37
C TYR A 95 -2.80 -10.75 14.48
N LYS A 96 -3.15 -11.32 15.65
CA LYS A 96 -3.59 -10.53 16.81
C LYS A 96 -2.55 -9.46 17.20
N ALA A 97 -1.26 -9.79 17.15
CA ALA A 97 -0.18 -8.88 17.52
C ALA A 97 -0.11 -7.70 16.56
N VAL A 98 -0.25 -7.97 15.26
CA VAL A 98 -0.31 -6.96 14.20
C VAL A 98 -1.51 -6.04 14.40
N TYR A 99 -2.70 -6.57 14.69
CA TYR A 99 -3.88 -5.76 14.97
C TYR A 99 -3.65 -4.77 16.12
N ARG A 100 -3.08 -5.23 17.24
CA ARG A 100 -2.78 -4.36 18.40
C ARG A 100 -1.68 -3.34 18.10
N PHE A 101 -0.59 -3.77 17.46
CA PHE A 101 0.51 -2.87 17.10
C PHE A 101 0.07 -1.79 16.11
N CYS A 102 -0.61 -2.18 15.02
CA CYS A 102 -1.14 -1.26 14.03
C CYS A 102 -2.24 -0.36 14.60
N PHE A 103 -3.06 -0.83 15.55
CA PHE A 103 -3.99 0.02 16.29
C PHE A 103 -3.24 1.18 16.98
N GLY A 104 -2.20 0.89 17.77
CA GLY A 104 -1.42 1.94 18.44
C GLY A 104 -0.79 2.94 17.45
N MET A 105 -0.18 2.44 16.38
CA MET A 105 0.37 3.29 15.29
C MET A 105 -0.70 4.19 14.67
N SER A 106 -1.88 3.62 14.37
CA SER A 106 -2.99 4.36 13.75
C SER A 106 -3.53 5.45 14.68
N MET A 107 -3.72 5.15 15.96
CA MET A 107 -4.23 6.09 16.95
C MET A 107 -3.25 7.24 17.17
N TRP A 108 -1.94 6.98 17.10
CA TRP A 108 -0.92 8.02 17.10
C TRP A 108 -1.09 9.01 15.93
N PHE A 109 -1.17 8.51 14.70
CA PHE A 109 -1.35 9.36 13.52
C PHE A 109 -2.69 10.09 13.53
N LEU A 110 -3.77 9.44 13.97
CA LEU A 110 -5.08 10.06 14.11
C LEU A 110 -5.06 11.21 15.14
N SER A 111 -4.42 10.97 16.29
CA SER A 111 -4.27 12.01 17.33
C SER A 111 -3.47 13.20 16.80
N PHE A 112 -2.41 12.94 16.04
CA PHE A 112 -1.58 13.99 15.44
C PHE A 112 -2.32 14.75 14.32
N SER A 113 -3.19 14.07 13.56
CA SER A 113 -4.08 14.68 12.58
C SER A 113 -5.06 15.65 13.25
N ILE A 114 -5.65 15.27 14.38
CA ILE A 114 -6.56 16.14 15.16
C ILE A 114 -5.78 17.32 15.75
N PHE A 115 -4.60 17.07 16.32
CA PHE A 115 -3.75 18.11 16.91
C PHE A 115 -3.35 19.20 15.91
N THR A 116 -3.13 18.81 14.65
CA THR A 116 -2.69 19.71 13.57
C THR A 116 -3.84 20.33 12.77
N LEU A 117 -5.09 20.23 13.25
CA LEU A 117 -6.24 20.85 12.60
C LEU A 117 -6.10 22.38 12.51
N ASN A 118 -6.36 22.89 11.30
CA ASN A 118 -6.44 24.31 10.97
C ASN A 118 -5.17 25.11 11.30
N ILE A 119 -3.99 24.50 11.11
CA ILE A 119 -2.71 25.22 11.12
C ILE A 119 -2.53 25.88 9.75
N LYS A 120 -2.28 27.19 9.74
CA LYS A 120 -2.17 27.97 8.49
C LYS A 120 -0.76 28.50 8.21
N THR A 121 0.06 28.65 9.25
CA THR A 121 1.43 29.19 9.18
C THR A 121 2.37 28.36 10.05
N SER A 122 3.67 28.29 9.70
CA SER A 122 4.68 27.64 10.55
C SER A 122 4.94 28.38 11.87
N ARG A 123 4.45 29.62 12.03
CA ARG A 123 4.57 30.41 13.26
C ARG A 123 3.65 29.94 14.39
N ASP A 124 2.64 29.11 14.08
CA ASP A 124 1.78 28.54 15.10
C ASP A 124 2.60 27.65 16.06
N PRO A 125 2.44 27.75 17.40
CA PRO A 125 3.18 26.91 18.35
C PRO A 125 3.03 25.40 18.07
N ARG A 126 1.86 25.00 17.56
CA ARG A 126 1.54 23.63 17.15
C ARG A 126 2.35 23.18 15.91
N ALA A 127 2.69 24.10 15.01
CA ALA A 127 3.53 23.82 13.85
C ALA A 127 5.00 23.59 14.26
N SER A 128 5.49 24.28 15.28
CA SER A 128 6.79 24.00 15.89
C SER A 128 6.86 22.59 16.47
N ILE A 129 5.79 22.15 17.16
CA ILE A 129 5.66 20.76 17.61
C ILE A 129 5.63 19.81 16.40
N HIS A 130 4.90 20.12 15.32
CA HIS A 130 4.86 19.29 14.12
C HIS A 130 6.23 19.13 13.42
N ASN A 131 7.01 20.20 13.30
CA ASN A 131 8.30 20.18 12.59
C ASN A 131 9.49 19.79 13.49
N GLY A 132 9.32 19.79 14.83
CA GLY A 132 10.38 19.54 15.81
C GLY A 132 10.04 18.46 16.83
N TYR A 133 10.71 18.52 18.00
CA TYR A 133 10.46 17.68 19.19
C TYR A 133 10.35 16.16 18.92
N TRP A 134 11.20 15.64 18.02
CA TRP A 134 11.15 14.24 17.56
C TRP A 134 11.29 13.20 18.68
N PHE A 135 12.13 13.46 19.68
CA PHE A 135 12.32 12.56 20.82
C PHE A 135 10.99 12.29 21.56
N TYR A 136 10.29 13.36 21.95
CA TYR A 136 9.02 13.24 22.69
C TYR A 136 7.93 12.56 21.86
N LYS A 137 7.89 12.83 20.55
CA LYS A 137 6.97 12.15 19.63
C LYS A 137 7.25 10.65 19.56
N PHE A 138 8.51 10.25 19.47
CA PHE A 138 8.87 8.83 19.42
C PHE A 138 8.51 8.11 20.72
N VAL A 139 8.78 8.74 21.87
CA VAL A 139 8.36 8.18 23.18
C VAL A 139 6.83 8.01 23.23
N ALA A 140 6.07 9.02 22.79
CA ALA A 140 4.62 8.94 22.78
C ALA A 140 4.07 7.90 21.80
N LEU A 141 4.72 7.72 20.64
CA LEU A 141 4.42 6.64 19.70
C LEU A 141 4.63 5.25 20.34
N VAL A 142 5.80 5.03 20.94
CA VAL A 142 6.11 3.76 21.61
C VAL A 142 5.11 3.49 22.73
N ALA A 143 4.82 4.49 23.57
CA ALA A 143 3.82 4.37 24.63
C ALA A 143 2.43 4.00 24.09
N SER A 144 2.00 4.60 22.98
CA SER A 144 0.73 4.26 22.32
C SER A 144 0.70 2.82 21.81
N THR A 145 1.79 2.36 21.15
CA THR A 145 1.89 0.98 20.67
C THR A 145 1.94 -0.05 21.80
N VAL A 146 2.69 0.21 22.87
CA VAL A 146 2.76 -0.68 24.04
C VAL A 146 1.43 -0.71 24.78
N GLY A 147 0.77 0.44 24.96
CA GLY A 147 -0.55 0.54 25.57
C GLY A 147 -1.61 -0.31 24.85
N ALA A 148 -1.52 -0.41 23.52
CA ALA A 148 -2.43 -1.24 22.72
C ALA A 148 -2.33 -2.75 23.03
N PHE A 149 -1.19 -3.24 23.53
CA PHE A 149 -1.06 -4.66 23.90
C PHE A 149 -1.86 -5.04 25.15
N TYR A 150 -2.22 -4.08 26.00
CA TYR A 150 -3.02 -4.30 27.21
C TYR A 150 -4.53 -4.40 26.94
N ILE A 151 -4.97 -4.25 25.68
CA ILE A 151 -6.38 -4.42 25.32
C ILE A 151 -6.73 -5.91 25.40
N PRO A 152 -7.72 -6.31 26.23
CA PRO A 152 -8.09 -7.72 26.39
C PRO A 152 -8.73 -8.30 25.12
N ASP A 153 -8.61 -9.62 24.96
CA ASP A 153 -9.25 -10.35 23.87
C ASP A 153 -10.79 -10.30 24.00
N GLY A 154 -11.48 -10.14 22.87
CA GLY A 154 -12.92 -9.95 22.81
C GLY A 154 -13.38 -9.47 21.42
N PRO A 155 -14.43 -8.63 21.30
CA PRO A 155 -14.90 -8.12 20.01
C PRO A 155 -13.92 -7.12 19.34
N PHE A 156 -12.79 -6.82 19.99
CA PHE A 156 -11.80 -5.85 19.52
C PHE A 156 -11.28 -6.19 18.12
N THR A 157 -10.78 -7.42 17.91
CA THR A 157 -10.16 -7.80 16.63
C THR A 157 -11.15 -7.76 15.48
N TYR A 158 -12.39 -8.22 15.70
CA TYR A 158 -13.45 -8.14 14.70
C TYR A 158 -13.86 -6.68 14.40
N THR A 159 -14.06 -5.87 15.45
CA THR A 159 -14.41 -4.45 15.30
C THR A 159 -13.32 -3.70 14.54
N TRP A 160 -12.06 -3.95 14.89
CA TRP A 160 -10.91 -3.32 14.27
C TRP A 160 -10.65 -3.84 12.85
N PHE A 161 -10.99 -5.10 12.55
CA PHE A 161 -11.03 -5.62 11.18
C PHE A 161 -12.03 -4.86 10.30
N VAL A 162 -13.23 -4.55 10.81
CA VAL A 162 -14.24 -3.77 10.07
C VAL A 162 -13.76 -2.34 9.82
N ILE A 163 -13.26 -1.67 10.86
CA ILE A 163 -12.72 -0.31 10.76
C ILE A 163 -11.50 -0.30 9.82
N GLY A 164 -10.61 -1.28 9.96
CA GLY A 164 -9.43 -1.47 9.14
C GLY A 164 -9.77 -1.67 7.67
N SER A 165 -10.77 -2.51 7.38
CA SER A 165 -11.26 -2.75 6.01
C SER A 165 -11.77 -1.47 5.36
N GLY A 166 -12.57 -0.68 6.11
CA GLY A 166 -13.06 0.62 5.64
C GLY A 166 -11.93 1.63 5.41
N GLY A 167 -11.00 1.75 6.36
CA GLY A 167 -9.84 2.64 6.24
C GLY A 167 -8.90 2.25 5.09
N ALA A 168 -8.68 0.95 4.91
CA ALA A 168 -7.88 0.40 3.82
C ALA A 168 -8.53 0.68 2.46
N PHE A 169 -9.86 0.60 2.34
CA PHE A 169 -10.57 1.02 1.13
C PHE A 169 -10.29 2.49 0.78
N PHE A 170 -10.45 3.41 1.74
CA PHE A 170 -10.14 4.83 1.50
C PHE A 170 -8.66 5.06 1.17
N PHE A 171 -7.75 4.36 1.83
CA PHE A 171 -6.33 4.45 1.51
C PHE A 171 -6.05 3.96 0.08
N ILE A 172 -6.65 2.85 -0.34
CA ILE A 172 -6.53 2.37 -1.73
C ILE A 172 -6.98 3.49 -2.67
N LEU A 173 -8.11 4.17 -2.43
CA LEU A 173 -8.53 5.29 -3.28
C LEU A 173 -7.51 6.44 -3.34
N ILE A 174 -6.91 6.81 -2.20
CA ILE A 174 -5.84 7.82 -2.18
C ILE A 174 -4.62 7.32 -2.95
N GLN A 175 -4.26 6.05 -2.77
CA GLN A 175 -3.16 5.40 -3.49
C GLN A 175 -3.41 5.40 -5.00
N LEU A 176 -4.64 5.20 -5.47
CA LEU A 176 -5.02 5.31 -6.88
C LEU A 176 -4.69 6.69 -7.44
N VAL A 177 -5.11 7.74 -6.74
CA VAL A 177 -4.88 9.13 -7.16
C VAL A 177 -3.39 9.42 -7.22
N LEU A 178 -2.62 8.98 -6.22
CA LEU A 178 -1.15 9.16 -6.20
C LEU A 178 -0.47 8.42 -7.36
N LEU A 179 -0.94 7.21 -7.72
CA LEU A 179 -0.41 6.45 -8.84
C LEU A 179 -0.74 7.08 -10.19
N VAL A 180 -1.95 7.62 -10.36
CA VAL A 180 -2.33 8.34 -11.58
C VAL A 180 -1.50 9.61 -11.75
N ASP A 181 -1.34 10.39 -10.69
CA ASP A 181 -0.49 11.58 -10.68
C ASP A 181 0.99 11.24 -10.94
N PHE A 182 1.48 10.13 -10.38
CA PHE A 182 2.82 9.61 -10.68
C PHE A 182 2.96 9.23 -12.15
N ALA A 183 1.99 8.52 -12.72
CA ALA A 183 2.02 8.10 -14.12
C ALA A 183 2.02 9.30 -15.08
N HIS A 184 1.21 10.33 -14.80
CA HIS A 184 1.20 11.58 -15.57
C HIS A 184 2.55 12.28 -15.51
N SER A 185 3.12 12.46 -14.32
CA SER A 185 4.39 13.20 -14.19
C SER A 185 5.61 12.42 -14.64
N TRP A 186 5.57 11.08 -14.57
CA TRP A 186 6.57 10.25 -15.23
C TRP A 186 6.52 10.46 -16.75
N ASN A 187 5.33 10.39 -17.36
CA ASN A 187 5.19 10.61 -18.79
C ASN A 187 5.63 12.02 -19.21
N GLU A 188 5.17 13.06 -18.50
CA GLU A 188 5.54 14.46 -18.75
C GLU A 188 7.06 14.66 -18.69
N SER A 189 7.71 14.16 -17.63
CA SER A 189 9.16 14.30 -17.46
C SER A 189 9.94 13.62 -18.59
N TRP A 190 9.52 12.42 -19.03
CA TRP A 190 10.22 11.71 -20.10
C TRP A 190 9.96 12.33 -21.47
N VAL A 191 8.75 12.83 -21.72
CA VAL A 191 8.41 13.57 -22.95
C VAL A 191 9.18 14.89 -23.02
N GLU A 192 9.26 15.65 -21.93
CA GLU A 192 10.04 16.89 -21.86
C GLU A 192 11.54 16.64 -22.10
N ASN A 193 12.08 15.59 -21.49
CA ASN A 193 13.48 15.19 -21.71
C ASN A 193 13.74 14.69 -23.13
N MET A 194 12.75 14.10 -23.79
CA MET A 194 12.81 13.72 -25.20
C MET A 194 12.85 14.96 -26.11
N GLU A 195 12.09 16.01 -25.77
CA GLU A 195 12.06 17.27 -26.53
C GLU A 195 13.34 18.09 -26.35
N LYS A 196 13.89 18.16 -25.12
CA LYS A 196 15.05 19.00 -24.77
C LYS A 196 16.41 18.30 -24.90
N GLY A 197 16.43 16.97 -24.78
CA GLY A 197 17.66 16.18 -24.68
C GLY A 197 17.94 15.31 -25.91
N ASN A 198 18.53 14.13 -25.67
CA ASN A 198 18.74 13.14 -26.71
C ASN A 198 17.41 12.45 -27.08
N SER A 199 16.75 12.98 -28.10
CA SER A 199 15.42 12.53 -28.55
C SER A 199 15.36 11.02 -28.84
N ARG A 200 16.41 10.43 -29.44
CA ARG A 200 16.43 9.00 -29.77
C ARG A 200 16.51 8.10 -28.52
N GLY A 201 17.30 8.50 -27.54
CA GLY A 201 17.48 7.73 -26.30
C GLY A 201 16.19 7.70 -25.46
N TRP A 202 15.60 8.87 -25.23
CA TRP A 202 14.36 8.97 -24.46
C TRP A 202 13.15 8.38 -25.17
N TYR A 203 13.05 8.51 -26.49
CA TYR A 203 12.03 7.83 -27.28
C TYR A 203 12.14 6.29 -27.15
N THR A 204 13.36 5.76 -27.23
CA THR A 204 13.59 4.31 -27.05
C THR A 204 13.22 3.86 -25.64
N ALA A 205 13.58 4.63 -24.61
CA ALA A 205 13.21 4.35 -23.23
C ALA A 205 11.69 4.35 -23.03
N LEU A 206 10.98 5.35 -23.57
CA LEU A 206 9.52 5.47 -23.50
C LEU A 206 8.83 4.25 -24.13
N MET A 207 9.26 3.88 -25.34
CA MET A 207 8.72 2.72 -26.07
C MET A 207 9.02 1.40 -25.33
N ALA A 208 10.22 1.25 -24.78
CA ALA A 208 10.60 0.07 -24.01
C ALA A 208 9.76 -0.08 -22.74
N ALA A 209 9.61 0.99 -21.96
CA ALA A 209 8.81 0.97 -20.73
C ALA A 209 7.33 0.67 -21.01
N MET A 210 6.76 1.29 -22.05
CA MET A 210 5.39 1.03 -22.49
C MET A 210 5.18 -0.42 -22.93
N THR A 211 6.10 -0.95 -23.75
CA THR A 211 6.03 -2.33 -24.24
C THR A 211 6.13 -3.32 -23.08
N LEU A 212 7.06 -3.08 -22.14
CA LEU A 212 7.23 -3.92 -20.95
C LEU A 212 5.96 -3.96 -20.09
N ASN A 213 5.34 -2.81 -19.84
CA ASN A 213 4.11 -2.73 -19.06
C ASN A 213 2.95 -3.50 -19.71
N TYR A 214 2.73 -3.32 -21.02
CA TYR A 214 1.65 -4.04 -21.71
C TYR A 214 1.89 -5.54 -21.83
N VAL A 215 3.13 -5.97 -22.12
CA VAL A 215 3.47 -7.42 -22.16
C VAL A 215 3.27 -8.06 -20.79
N THR A 216 3.69 -7.37 -19.72
CA THR A 216 3.50 -7.86 -18.35
C THR A 216 2.02 -7.93 -18.00
N ALA A 217 1.24 -6.89 -18.32
CA ALA A 217 -0.20 -6.87 -18.08
C ALA A 217 -0.93 -7.98 -18.86
N PHE A 218 -0.60 -8.17 -20.14
CA PHE A 218 -1.18 -9.24 -20.96
C PHE A 218 -0.86 -10.63 -20.39
N THR A 219 0.41 -10.86 -20.03
CA THR A 219 0.83 -12.13 -19.41
C THR A 219 0.07 -12.38 -18.12
N ALA A 220 -0.04 -11.38 -17.25
CA ALA A 220 -0.79 -11.49 -16.00
C ALA A 220 -2.29 -11.77 -16.22
N VAL A 221 -2.92 -11.15 -17.23
CA VAL A 221 -4.32 -11.45 -17.61
C VAL A 221 -4.48 -12.90 -18.07
N VAL A 222 -3.56 -13.41 -18.89
CA VAL A 222 -3.60 -14.82 -19.34
C VAL A 222 -3.48 -15.77 -18.14
N LEU A 223 -2.54 -15.51 -17.22
CA LEU A 223 -2.40 -16.30 -16.00
C LEU A 223 -3.65 -16.22 -15.11
N CYS A 224 -4.29 -15.03 -15.04
CA CYS A 224 -5.54 -14.85 -14.32
C CYS A 224 -6.66 -15.76 -14.88
N PHE A 225 -6.79 -15.84 -16.21
CA PHE A 225 -7.76 -16.74 -16.83
C PHE A 225 -7.44 -18.23 -16.58
N ILE A 226 -6.16 -18.62 -16.64
CA ILE A 226 -5.75 -20.01 -16.44
C ILE A 226 -6.01 -20.48 -15.00
N PHE A 227 -5.64 -19.67 -14.00
CA PHE A 227 -5.67 -20.12 -12.60
C PHE A 227 -6.99 -19.79 -11.87
N TYR A 228 -7.66 -18.70 -12.21
CA TYR A 228 -8.82 -18.21 -11.45
C TYR A 228 -10.14 -18.28 -12.21
N ALA A 229 -10.13 -18.68 -13.50
CA ALA A 229 -11.32 -18.67 -14.36
C ALA A 229 -11.54 -20.01 -15.08
N ARG A 230 -11.77 -21.09 -14.32
CA ARG A 230 -12.06 -22.43 -14.89
C ARG A 230 -13.19 -22.40 -15.92
N PRO A 231 -13.12 -23.14 -17.04
CA PRO A 231 -14.12 -23.08 -18.13
C PRO A 231 -15.56 -23.36 -17.70
N ASP A 232 -15.77 -24.30 -16.77
CA ASP A 232 -17.12 -24.77 -16.39
C ASP A 232 -17.65 -24.13 -15.09
N ALA A 233 -16.85 -23.30 -14.41
CA ALA A 233 -17.19 -22.66 -13.14
C ALA A 233 -16.70 -21.19 -13.07
N CYS A 234 -16.75 -20.55 -11.90
CA CYS A 234 -16.11 -19.24 -11.64
C CYS A 234 -16.57 -18.09 -12.55
N PHE A 235 -17.88 -17.97 -12.78
CA PHE A 235 -18.45 -16.91 -13.65
C PHE A 235 -18.07 -15.49 -13.18
N ILE A 236 -18.04 -15.26 -11.86
CA ILE A 236 -17.74 -13.94 -11.29
C ILE A 236 -16.30 -13.51 -11.60
N ASN A 237 -15.33 -14.42 -11.46
CA ASN A 237 -13.94 -14.14 -11.83
C ASN A 237 -13.79 -13.86 -13.33
N LYS A 238 -14.46 -14.65 -14.19
CA LYS A 238 -14.48 -14.39 -15.64
C LYS A 238 -15.01 -12.99 -15.96
N PHE A 239 -16.10 -12.60 -15.31
CA PHE A 239 -16.69 -11.27 -15.47
C PHE A 239 -15.71 -10.18 -15.03
N PHE A 240 -15.12 -10.28 -13.84
CA PHE A 240 -14.18 -9.27 -13.34
C PHE A 240 -12.95 -9.11 -14.22
N ILE A 241 -12.31 -10.21 -14.65
CA ILE A 241 -11.15 -10.14 -15.54
C ILE A 241 -11.55 -9.51 -16.88
N SER A 242 -12.62 -9.99 -17.51
CA SER A 242 -13.05 -9.53 -18.84
C SER A 242 -13.47 -8.06 -18.82
N PHE A 243 -14.20 -7.63 -17.79
CA PHE A 243 -14.66 -6.26 -17.66
C PHE A 243 -13.49 -5.30 -17.41
N ASN A 244 -12.52 -5.67 -16.57
CA ASN A 244 -11.33 -4.84 -16.35
C ASN A 244 -10.45 -4.75 -17.60
N VAL A 245 -10.30 -5.83 -18.36
CA VAL A 245 -9.60 -5.81 -19.65
C VAL A 245 -10.30 -4.87 -20.63
N MET A 246 -11.63 -4.94 -20.74
CA MET A 246 -12.43 -4.04 -21.57
C MET A 246 -12.17 -2.57 -21.19
N LEU A 247 -12.23 -2.23 -19.90
CA LEU A 247 -11.99 -0.87 -19.43
C LEU A 247 -10.55 -0.40 -19.69
N CYS A 248 -9.55 -1.28 -19.56
CA CYS A 248 -8.15 -0.95 -19.88
C CYS A 248 -7.94 -0.68 -21.37
N ILE A 249 -8.64 -1.42 -22.25
CA ILE A 249 -8.63 -1.17 -23.70
C ILE A 249 -9.25 0.21 -23.98
N VAL A 250 -10.42 0.51 -23.40
CA VAL A 250 -11.06 1.83 -23.55
C VAL A 250 -10.14 2.95 -23.07
N ALA A 251 -9.53 2.81 -21.89
CA ALA A 251 -8.59 3.80 -21.36
C ALA A 251 -7.38 4.02 -22.27
N SER A 252 -6.85 2.95 -22.89
CA SER A 252 -5.73 3.02 -23.83
C SER A 252 -6.13 3.65 -25.19
N VAL A 253 -7.36 3.43 -25.66
CA VAL A 253 -7.87 4.07 -26.88
C VAL A 253 -8.09 5.57 -26.64
N VAL A 254 -8.69 5.93 -25.51
CA VAL A 254 -8.91 7.34 -25.13
C VAL A 254 -7.59 8.09 -25.00
N SER A 255 -6.53 7.47 -24.45
CA SER A 255 -5.24 8.15 -24.26
C SER A 255 -4.51 8.51 -25.56
N VAL A 256 -4.85 7.87 -26.68
CA VAL A 256 -4.24 8.10 -28.01
C VAL A 256 -5.15 8.91 -28.93
N LEU A 257 -6.40 9.19 -28.53
CA LEU A 257 -7.33 9.95 -29.36
C LEU A 257 -6.76 11.36 -29.63
N ARG A 258 -6.64 11.72 -30.92
CA ARG A 258 -6.09 13.03 -31.34
C ARG A 258 -6.78 14.20 -30.64
N LYS A 259 -8.10 14.10 -30.45
CA LYS A 259 -8.88 15.13 -29.75
C LYS A 259 -8.46 15.29 -28.29
N VAL A 260 -8.13 14.20 -27.59
CA VAL A 260 -7.62 14.27 -26.20
C VAL A 260 -6.24 14.90 -26.16
N GLN A 261 -5.36 14.52 -27.10
CA GLN A 261 -4.00 15.05 -27.19
C GLN A 261 -3.96 16.55 -27.52
N GLU A 262 -4.96 17.09 -28.22
CA GLU A 262 -5.09 18.54 -28.46
C GLU A 262 -5.27 19.34 -27.15
N PHE A 263 -6.02 18.81 -26.18
CA PHE A 263 -6.27 19.47 -24.90
C PHE A 263 -5.25 19.09 -23.82
N GLN A 264 -4.57 17.95 -23.99
CA GLN A 264 -3.54 17.49 -23.06
C GLN A 264 -2.36 16.88 -23.83
N PRO A 265 -1.42 17.70 -24.33
CA PRO A 265 -0.34 17.27 -25.24
C PRO A 265 0.66 16.32 -24.58
N HIS A 266 0.80 16.37 -23.26
CA HIS A 266 1.61 15.44 -22.49
C HIS A 266 0.86 14.14 -22.13
N SER A 267 -0.30 13.87 -22.74
CA SER A 267 -0.94 12.56 -22.62
C SER A 267 -0.27 11.55 -23.54
N GLY A 268 0.30 10.50 -22.96
CA GLY A 268 0.99 9.43 -23.70
C GLY A 268 0.42 8.05 -23.47
N LEU A 269 0.90 7.08 -24.24
CA LEU A 269 0.55 5.66 -24.11
C LEU A 269 1.29 4.99 -22.93
N LEU A 270 2.41 5.58 -22.46
CA LEU A 270 3.12 5.11 -21.26
C LEU A 270 2.22 5.18 -20.02
N GLN A 271 1.53 6.30 -19.83
CA GLN A 271 0.68 6.51 -18.65
C GLN A 271 -0.47 5.46 -18.62
N SER A 272 -1.14 5.17 -19.74
CA SER A 272 -2.22 4.17 -19.80
C SER A 272 -1.68 2.75 -19.65
N SER A 273 -0.46 2.47 -20.12
CA SER A 273 0.19 1.16 -19.91
C SER A 273 0.45 0.87 -18.42
N PHE A 274 0.88 1.89 -17.66
CA PHE A 274 1.13 1.76 -16.22
C PHE A 274 -0.18 1.60 -15.44
N ILE A 275 -1.22 2.39 -15.76
CA ILE A 275 -2.54 2.24 -15.16
C ILE A 275 -3.13 0.86 -15.46
N THR A 276 -2.99 0.36 -16.69
CA THR A 276 -3.43 -0.99 -17.07
C THR A 276 -2.75 -2.05 -16.21
N LEU A 277 -1.42 -1.98 -16.06
CA LEU A 277 -0.67 -2.92 -15.23
C LEU A 277 -1.17 -2.93 -13.78
N TYR A 278 -1.42 -1.74 -13.21
CA TYR A 278 -1.92 -1.62 -11.85
C TYR A 278 -3.38 -2.13 -11.70
N THR A 279 -4.26 -1.88 -12.67
CA THR A 279 -5.62 -2.45 -12.69
C THR A 279 -5.57 -3.98 -12.74
N VAL A 280 -4.68 -4.57 -13.54
CA VAL A 280 -4.49 -6.02 -13.58
C VAL A 280 -3.97 -6.54 -12.23
N PHE A 281 -3.06 -5.82 -11.57
CA PHE A 281 -2.63 -6.15 -10.20
C PHE A 281 -3.80 -6.14 -9.20
N LEU A 282 -4.66 -5.11 -9.21
CA LEU A 282 -5.84 -5.07 -8.35
C LEU A 282 -6.82 -6.21 -8.65
N THR A 283 -6.97 -6.58 -9.92
CA THR A 283 -7.81 -7.71 -10.34
C THR A 283 -7.27 -9.03 -9.79
N TRP A 284 -5.98 -9.29 -9.96
CA TRP A 284 -5.31 -10.45 -9.36
C TRP A 284 -5.45 -10.47 -7.84
N SER A 285 -5.22 -9.33 -7.20
CA SER A 285 -5.34 -9.17 -5.75
C SER A 285 -6.76 -9.40 -5.22
N ALA A 286 -7.78 -9.11 -6.02
CA ALA A 286 -9.16 -9.41 -5.68
C ALA A 286 -9.45 -10.91 -5.74
N MET A 287 -9.01 -11.59 -6.81
CA MET A 287 -9.28 -13.02 -6.99
C MET A 287 -8.54 -13.92 -6.00
N THR A 288 -7.35 -13.53 -5.53
CA THR A 288 -6.68 -14.25 -4.42
C THR A 288 -7.46 -14.18 -3.10
N ASN A 289 -8.43 -13.27 -3.01
CA ASN A 289 -9.33 -13.10 -1.86
C ASN A 289 -10.75 -13.60 -2.16
N GLU A 290 -10.94 -14.31 -3.27
CA GLU A 290 -12.20 -14.98 -3.56
C GLU A 290 -12.45 -16.08 -2.51
N PRO A 291 -13.61 -16.08 -1.83
CA PRO A 291 -13.92 -17.06 -0.80
C PRO A 291 -14.04 -18.49 -1.33
N ASP A 292 -14.49 -18.66 -2.58
CA ASP A 292 -14.64 -19.97 -3.19
C ASP A 292 -13.28 -20.59 -3.54
N ARG A 293 -12.94 -21.69 -2.87
CA ARG A 293 -11.67 -22.41 -3.03
C ARG A 293 -11.57 -23.14 -4.38
N GLU A 294 -12.68 -23.42 -5.05
CA GLU A 294 -12.66 -23.97 -6.41
C GLU A 294 -12.10 -22.96 -7.42
N CYS A 295 -12.40 -21.68 -7.18
CA CYS A 295 -12.02 -20.55 -8.00
C CYS A 295 -10.75 -19.83 -7.50
N ASN A 296 -10.32 -20.14 -6.28
CA ASN A 296 -9.09 -19.63 -5.65
C ASN A 296 -8.21 -20.79 -5.18
N PRO A 297 -7.50 -21.47 -6.10
CA PRO A 297 -6.57 -22.52 -5.73
C PRO A 297 -5.39 -21.92 -4.96
N ASN A 298 -5.03 -22.51 -3.82
CA ASN A 298 -3.83 -22.13 -3.08
C ASN A 298 -2.58 -22.36 -3.94
N LEU A 299 -1.54 -21.55 -3.78
CA LEU A 299 -0.28 -21.63 -4.53
C LEU A 299 0.32 -23.05 -4.55
N LEU A 300 0.19 -23.80 -3.44
CA LEU A 300 0.62 -25.20 -3.36
C LEU A 300 -0.18 -26.14 -4.28
N SER A 301 -1.50 -25.95 -4.39
CA SER A 301 -2.34 -26.71 -5.32
C SER A 301 -2.04 -26.37 -6.78
N ILE A 302 -1.62 -25.14 -7.06
CA ILE A 302 -1.17 -24.70 -8.38
C ILE A 302 0.16 -25.39 -8.75
N PHE A 303 1.14 -25.41 -7.83
CA PHE A 303 2.40 -26.12 -8.05
C PHE A 303 2.19 -27.63 -8.22
N GLN A 304 1.29 -28.23 -7.44
CA GLN A 304 0.90 -29.64 -7.61
C GLN A 304 0.18 -29.90 -8.94
N GLN A 305 -0.66 -28.98 -9.42
CA GLN A 305 -1.28 -29.10 -10.75
C GLN A 305 -0.26 -29.01 -11.90
N ILE A 306 0.78 -28.18 -11.76
CA ILE A 306 1.85 -28.05 -12.77
C ILE A 306 2.78 -29.27 -12.75
N THR A 307 2.97 -29.89 -11.58
CA THR A 307 3.86 -31.06 -11.40
C THR A 307 3.14 -32.40 -11.49
N ALA A 308 1.81 -32.42 -11.57
CA ALA A 308 1.05 -33.64 -11.78
C ALA A 308 1.33 -34.18 -13.20
N PRO A 309 1.85 -35.42 -13.33
CA PRO A 309 2.02 -36.02 -14.65
C PRO A 309 0.65 -36.22 -15.29
N THR A 310 0.51 -35.78 -16.55
CA THR A 310 -0.67 -36.01 -17.37
C THR A 310 -0.80 -37.51 -17.67
N ILE A 311 -1.45 -38.27 -16.79
CA ILE A 311 -1.79 -39.67 -17.08
C ILE A 311 -3.06 -39.64 -17.93
N TRP A 312 -2.92 -40.07 -19.19
CA TRP A 312 -4.01 -40.28 -20.13
C TRP A 312 -4.97 -41.37 -19.59
N PRO A 313 -6.28 -41.30 -19.86
CA PRO A 313 -7.21 -42.33 -19.41
C PRO A 313 -6.96 -43.59 -20.23
N LEU A 314 -6.46 -44.66 -19.60
CA LEU A 314 -6.44 -45.98 -20.22
C LEU A 314 -7.80 -46.66 -20.02
N GLU A 315 -8.21 -47.29 -21.10
CA GLU A 315 -9.47 -47.99 -21.36
C GLU A 315 -9.90 -48.99 -20.28
N THR A 316 -11.21 -49.16 -20.20
CA THR A 316 -11.93 -50.03 -19.27
C THR A 316 -11.74 -51.51 -19.62
N GLU A 317 -11.28 -52.34 -18.68
CA GLU A 317 -11.63 -53.76 -18.70
C GLU A 317 -11.86 -54.32 -17.28
N ASN A 318 -12.97 -55.04 -17.17
CA ASN A 318 -13.54 -55.76 -16.04
C ASN A 318 -12.54 -56.54 -15.15
N GLN A 319 -12.59 -56.32 -13.83
CA GLN A 319 -12.94 -57.30 -12.76
C GLN A 319 -12.24 -57.08 -11.42
N THR A 320 -13.05 -57.30 -10.37
CA THR A 320 -12.74 -57.53 -8.94
C THR A 320 -12.18 -56.35 -8.15
N ALA A 321 -13.09 -55.74 -7.38
CA ALA A 321 -12.80 -54.87 -6.27
C ALA A 321 -11.84 -55.55 -5.27
N VAL A 322 -10.60 -55.09 -5.26
CA VAL A 322 -9.72 -55.22 -4.09
C VAL A 322 -9.87 -53.92 -3.32
N VAL A 323 -10.69 -53.96 -2.26
CA VAL A 323 -10.74 -52.91 -1.26
C VAL A 323 -9.39 -52.93 -0.53
N ILE A 324 -8.44 -52.10 -0.97
CA ILE A 324 -7.28 -51.77 -0.16
C ILE A 324 -7.78 -50.82 0.94
N ILE A 325 -8.20 -51.41 2.06
CA ILE A 325 -8.32 -50.72 3.34
C ILE A 325 -6.89 -50.40 3.77
N GLY A 326 -6.41 -49.22 3.42
CA GLY A 326 -5.03 -48.82 3.66
C GLY A 326 -4.59 -47.58 2.90
N ALA A 327 -5.50 -46.64 2.67
CA ALA A 327 -5.08 -45.25 2.59
C ALA A 327 -5.23 -44.71 4.01
N GLU A 328 -4.15 -44.75 4.79
CA GLU A 328 -3.96 -43.64 5.73
C GLU A 328 -4.12 -42.39 4.87
N GLU A 329 -5.17 -41.61 5.13
CA GLU A 329 -5.21 -40.23 4.66
C GLU A 329 -3.84 -39.67 5.01
N PRO A 330 -3.07 -39.12 4.05
CA PRO A 330 -1.77 -38.55 4.38
C PRO A 330 -2.04 -37.48 5.44
N VAL A 331 -1.71 -37.82 6.68
CA VAL A 331 -1.77 -36.94 7.83
C VAL A 331 -0.96 -35.73 7.42
N GLN A 332 -1.68 -34.64 7.17
CA GLN A 332 -1.12 -33.38 6.74
C GLN A 332 -0.30 -32.82 7.90
N THR A 333 0.91 -33.32 7.99
CA THR A 333 1.97 -32.83 8.87
C THR A 333 2.27 -31.41 8.41
N SER A 334 1.80 -30.46 9.20
CA SER A 334 1.90 -29.00 9.01
C SER A 334 1.16 -28.43 7.80
N PRO A 335 0.05 -27.68 8.00
CA PRO A 335 -0.29 -26.65 7.03
C PRO A 335 0.78 -25.58 7.21
N TYR A 336 1.84 -25.61 6.40
CA TYR A 336 2.64 -24.42 6.16
C TYR A 336 1.70 -23.38 5.53
N LEU A 337 0.95 -22.65 6.36
CA LEU A 337 0.27 -21.44 5.93
C LEU A 337 1.38 -20.56 5.39
N GLN A 338 1.30 -20.25 4.11
CA GLN A 338 2.28 -19.41 3.46
C GLN A 338 2.21 -18.02 4.12
N TRP A 339 3.16 -17.74 5.02
CA TRP A 339 3.24 -16.51 5.81
C TRP A 339 3.33 -15.23 4.95
N TRP A 340 3.67 -15.35 3.67
CA TRP A 340 3.61 -14.28 2.67
C TRP A 340 2.96 -14.74 1.36
N ASP A 341 1.83 -14.11 1.03
CA ASP A 341 1.28 -14.17 -0.31
C ASP A 341 2.04 -13.20 -1.22
N ALA A 342 2.35 -13.63 -2.44
CA ALA A 342 3.02 -12.79 -3.44
C ALA A 342 2.26 -11.48 -3.69
N GLN A 343 0.92 -11.54 -3.61
CA GLN A 343 0.03 -10.39 -3.65
C GLN A 343 0.37 -9.35 -2.57
N SER A 344 0.58 -9.78 -1.32
CA SER A 344 0.85 -8.91 -0.18
C SER A 344 2.23 -8.27 -0.31
N ILE A 345 3.23 -8.99 -0.83
CA ILE A 345 4.57 -8.44 -1.13
C ILE A 345 4.48 -7.32 -2.18
N VAL A 346 3.83 -7.58 -3.31
CA VAL A 346 3.68 -6.57 -4.37
C VAL A 346 2.87 -5.36 -3.85
N GLY A 347 1.81 -5.61 -3.08
CA GLY A 347 1.01 -4.55 -2.45
C GLY A 347 1.81 -3.68 -1.48
N LEU A 348 2.74 -4.27 -0.71
CA LEU A 348 3.66 -3.53 0.16
C LEU A 348 4.67 -2.70 -0.64
N ILE A 349 5.22 -3.22 -1.73
CA ILE A 349 6.14 -2.45 -2.59
C ILE A 349 5.44 -1.21 -3.15
N ILE A 350 4.24 -1.37 -3.70
CA ILE A 350 3.45 -0.25 -4.24
C ILE A 350 3.13 0.74 -3.13
N PHE A 351 2.77 0.26 -1.93
CA PHE A 351 2.55 1.10 -0.76
C PHE A 351 3.78 1.95 -0.41
N VAL A 352 4.96 1.33 -0.30
CA VAL A 352 6.21 2.04 0.02
C VAL A 352 6.48 3.12 -1.02
N LEU A 353 6.37 2.78 -2.31
CA LEU A 353 6.58 3.72 -3.41
C LEU A 353 5.59 4.90 -3.32
N CYS A 354 4.31 4.65 -3.03
CA CYS A 354 3.29 5.70 -2.92
C CYS A 354 3.54 6.63 -1.73
N ILE A 355 3.90 6.07 -0.56
CA ILE A 355 4.19 6.87 0.64
C ILE A 355 5.44 7.74 0.44
N LEU A 356 6.52 7.16 -0.12
CA LEU A 356 7.73 7.91 -0.43
C LEU A 356 7.45 9.00 -1.46
N TYR A 357 6.72 8.67 -2.52
CA TYR A 357 6.31 9.61 -3.54
C TYR A 357 5.49 10.78 -2.97
N SER A 358 4.47 10.51 -2.14
CA SER A 358 3.68 11.57 -1.50
C SER A 358 4.49 12.47 -0.56
N SER A 359 5.57 11.93 0.00
CA SER A 359 6.45 12.64 0.94
C SER A 359 7.50 13.49 0.23
N ILE A 360 8.01 13.01 -0.90
CA ILE A 360 9.04 13.67 -1.72
C ILE A 360 8.41 14.70 -2.64
N ARG A 361 7.29 14.37 -3.30
CA ARG A 361 6.61 15.28 -4.21
C ARG A 361 6.17 16.51 -3.42
N SER A 362 6.86 17.62 -3.66
CA SER A 362 6.53 18.94 -3.14
C SER A 362 5.18 19.35 -3.72
N SER A 363 4.34 20.04 -2.95
CA SER A 363 2.96 20.45 -3.30
C SER A 363 2.85 21.47 -4.44
N ASN A 364 3.79 21.46 -5.38
CA ASN A 364 3.83 22.32 -6.55
C ASN A 364 2.94 21.84 -7.71
N THR A 365 2.15 20.75 -7.55
CA THR A 365 1.17 20.31 -8.55
C THR A 365 -0.25 20.56 -8.08
N SER A 366 -0.99 21.34 -8.87
CA SER A 366 -2.37 21.79 -8.67
C SER A 366 -3.40 20.66 -8.53
N GLN A 367 -3.18 19.51 -9.18
CA GLN A 367 -4.14 18.40 -9.21
C GLN A 367 -4.25 17.66 -7.87
N VAL A 368 -3.13 17.42 -7.18
CA VAL A 368 -3.13 16.80 -5.84
C VAL A 368 -3.59 17.81 -4.79
N ASN A 369 -3.25 19.11 -4.92
CA ASN A 369 -3.73 20.15 -4.00
C ASN A 369 -5.27 20.32 -4.05
N LYS A 370 -5.87 20.18 -5.24
CA LYS A 370 -7.33 20.20 -5.43
C LYS A 370 -8.04 19.03 -4.74
N LEU A 371 -7.38 17.88 -4.58
CA LEU A 371 -7.93 16.68 -3.93
C LEU A 371 -7.57 16.58 -2.44
N THR A 372 -6.46 17.17 -2.01
CA THR A 372 -5.96 17.12 -0.62
C THR A 372 -6.39 18.31 0.24
N MET A 373 -7.32 19.16 -0.25
CA MET A 373 -7.75 20.39 0.44
C MET A 373 -6.55 21.29 0.83
N ALA A 374 -5.48 21.29 0.03
CA ALA A 374 -4.46 22.32 0.15
C ALA A 374 -5.03 23.59 -0.47
N SER A 375 -5.18 24.64 0.35
CA SER A 375 -5.81 25.91 -0.02
C SER A 375 -5.32 26.44 -1.37
N LYS A 376 -6.25 26.81 -2.25
CA LYS A 376 -6.03 27.36 -3.61
C LYS A 376 -5.11 28.60 -3.69
N GLN A 377 -4.61 29.13 -2.58
CA GLN A 377 -3.84 30.38 -2.53
C GLN A 377 -2.32 30.18 -2.66
N SER A 378 -1.83 28.94 -2.56
CA SER A 378 -0.39 28.62 -2.65
C SER A 378 0.17 28.77 -4.08
N ALA A 379 -0.66 28.59 -5.10
CA ALA A 379 -0.22 28.62 -6.51
C ALA A 379 0.01 30.04 -7.05
N VAL A 380 -0.62 31.07 -6.44
CA VAL A 380 -0.58 32.45 -6.95
C VAL A 380 0.67 33.21 -6.47
N LEU A 381 1.28 32.81 -5.35
CA LEU A 381 2.44 33.51 -4.78
C LEU A 381 3.81 33.08 -5.34
N ASN A 382 3.91 31.89 -5.96
CA ASN A 382 5.19 31.40 -6.49
C ASN A 382 5.62 32.01 -7.84
N GLN A 383 4.75 32.76 -8.54
CA GLN A 383 5.15 33.53 -9.73
C GLN A 383 5.79 34.89 -9.39
N GLY A 384 5.75 35.32 -8.12
CA GLY A 384 6.25 36.64 -7.70
C GLY A 384 7.66 36.68 -7.11
N SER A 385 8.32 35.53 -6.90
CA SER A 385 9.59 35.44 -6.15
C SER A 385 10.81 35.06 -7.00
N SER A 386 10.72 35.21 -8.32
CA SER A 386 11.82 34.93 -9.26
C SER A 386 12.67 36.16 -9.61
N SER A 387 13.04 37.01 -8.64
CA SER A 387 14.06 38.04 -8.87
C SER A 387 14.56 38.69 -7.58
N SER A 388 15.50 38.04 -6.89
CA SER A 388 16.41 38.75 -5.98
C SER A 388 17.65 37.92 -5.63
N GLY A 389 18.79 38.31 -6.21
CA GLY A 389 20.10 38.22 -5.56
C GLY A 389 20.84 36.89 -5.63
N MET A 390 21.51 36.63 -6.75
CA MET A 390 22.81 35.94 -6.71
C MET A 390 23.78 36.82 -5.93
N LEU A 391 24.29 36.34 -4.77
CA LEU A 391 25.58 36.64 -4.13
C LEU A 391 25.55 36.16 -2.66
N GLU A 392 26.21 35.04 -2.36
CA GLU A 392 27.35 34.99 -1.43
C GLU A 392 27.71 33.53 -1.12
N ASP A 393 28.95 33.19 -1.49
CA ASP A 393 29.69 32.02 -1.08
C ASP A 393 29.97 32.15 0.43
N SER A 394 29.42 31.25 1.24
CA SER A 394 29.76 31.12 2.64
C SER A 394 29.63 29.68 3.09
N GLN A 395 30.77 29.11 3.49
CA GLN A 395 30.92 27.85 4.19
C GLN A 395 30.27 27.90 5.58
N GLY A 396 28.93 28.04 5.63
CA GLY A 396 28.11 27.77 6.81
C GLY A 396 27.57 26.33 6.76
N PRO A 397 27.19 25.73 7.90
CA PRO A 397 26.48 24.45 7.88
C PRO A 397 25.23 24.61 7.01
N ARG A 398 25.02 23.72 6.04
CA ARG A 398 23.84 23.72 5.14
C ARG A 398 22.57 23.78 5.98
N ARG A 399 21.97 24.96 6.11
CA ARG A 399 20.75 25.18 6.90
C ARG A 399 19.55 24.75 6.08
N VAL A 400 18.66 23.98 6.72
CA VAL A 400 17.34 23.65 6.19
C VAL A 400 16.51 24.93 6.15
N GLU A 401 15.99 25.28 4.97
CA GLU A 401 15.22 26.52 4.77
C GLU A 401 13.75 26.29 5.20
N ASP A 402 13.23 27.18 6.06
CA ASP A 402 11.81 27.16 6.45
C ASP A 402 10.96 27.83 5.37
N ASN A 403 10.30 27.00 4.56
CA ASN A 403 9.49 27.40 3.43
C ASN A 403 7.99 27.53 3.75
N GLU A 404 7.62 27.56 5.04
CA GLU A 404 6.22 27.58 5.53
C GLU A 404 5.92 28.78 6.45
N GLN A 405 6.81 29.79 6.49
CA GLN A 405 6.68 30.96 7.37
C GLN A 405 5.39 31.75 7.16
N ASP A 406 5.01 31.99 5.90
CA ASP A 406 3.82 32.78 5.58
C ASP A 406 2.58 31.91 5.37
N MET A 407 2.74 30.71 4.80
CA MET A 407 1.66 29.75 4.56
C MET A 407 2.19 28.31 4.51
N VAL A 408 1.43 27.38 5.09
CA VAL A 408 1.73 25.95 4.98
C VAL A 408 1.62 25.47 3.54
N GLN A 409 2.56 24.63 3.10
CA GLN A 409 2.61 24.12 1.73
C GLN A 409 1.57 23.00 1.49
N TYR A 410 1.11 22.36 2.56
CA TYR A 410 0.12 21.28 2.56
C TYR A 410 -0.67 21.31 3.87
N SER A 411 -1.85 20.68 3.88
CA SER A 411 -2.60 20.51 5.12
C SER A 411 -1.95 19.43 5.98
N TYR A 412 -1.34 19.84 7.10
CA TYR A 412 -0.70 18.91 8.05
C TYR A 412 -1.70 17.86 8.56
N SER A 413 -2.93 18.29 8.88
CA SER A 413 -3.97 17.39 9.35
C SER A 413 -4.33 16.32 8.32
N PHE A 414 -4.49 16.72 7.05
CA PHE A 414 -4.78 15.77 5.96
C PHE A 414 -3.63 14.79 5.74
N PHE A 415 -2.38 15.25 5.82
CA PHE A 415 -1.20 14.38 5.71
C PHE A 415 -1.19 13.30 6.81
N HIS A 416 -1.40 13.68 8.07
CA HIS A 416 -1.49 12.71 9.17
C HIS A 416 -2.70 11.80 9.06
N PHE A 417 -3.83 12.29 8.55
CA PHE A 417 -5.01 11.47 8.28
C PHE A 417 -4.74 10.42 7.20
N MET A 418 -4.02 10.78 6.14
CA MET A 418 -3.56 9.83 5.13
C MET A 418 -2.63 8.77 5.73
N LEU A 419 -1.70 9.13 6.62
CA LEU A 419 -0.84 8.16 7.31
C LEU A 419 -1.61 7.26 8.29
N PHE A 420 -2.68 7.77 8.91
CA PHE A 420 -3.62 6.97 9.68
C PHE A 420 -4.29 5.90 8.79
N LEU A 421 -4.88 6.30 7.65
CA LEU A 421 -5.47 5.35 6.69
C LEU A 421 -4.43 4.35 6.15
N ALA A 422 -3.20 4.81 5.90
CA ALA A 422 -2.07 4.00 5.48
C ALA A 422 -1.75 2.88 6.50
N SER A 423 -1.77 3.21 7.79
CA SER A 423 -1.54 2.22 8.86
C SER A 423 -2.64 1.17 8.94
N LEU A 424 -3.90 1.53 8.66
CA LEU A 424 -5.01 0.59 8.56
C LEU A 424 -4.87 -0.32 7.34
N TYR A 425 -4.47 0.23 6.19
CA TYR A 425 -4.15 -0.57 5.00
C TYR A 425 -3.03 -1.59 5.25
N ILE A 426 -1.96 -1.20 5.94
CA ILE A 426 -0.87 -2.10 6.30
C ILE A 426 -1.37 -3.26 7.16
N MET A 427 -2.18 -2.95 8.18
CA MET A 427 -2.78 -3.97 9.04
C MET A 427 -3.57 -5.01 8.24
N MET A 428 -4.45 -4.56 7.34
CA MET A 428 -5.25 -5.45 6.50
C MET A 428 -4.40 -6.25 5.53
N THR A 429 -3.38 -5.64 4.93
CA THR A 429 -2.49 -6.29 3.96
C THR A 429 -1.62 -7.36 4.62
N LEU A 430 -1.06 -7.10 5.80
CA LEU A 430 -0.25 -8.07 6.54
C LEU A 430 -1.08 -9.24 7.06
N THR A 431 -2.35 -9.00 7.39
CA THR A 431 -3.28 -10.05 7.84
C THR A 431 -4.03 -10.73 6.70
N ASN A 432 -3.58 -10.52 5.45
CA ASN A 432 -4.15 -11.08 4.22
C ASN A 432 -5.68 -10.90 4.13
N TRP A 433 -6.22 -9.81 4.70
CA TRP A 433 -7.63 -9.47 4.69
C TRP A 433 -8.57 -10.58 5.22
N TYR A 434 -8.05 -11.46 6.07
CA TYR A 434 -8.84 -12.54 6.65
C TYR A 434 -9.73 -12.05 7.79
N SER A 435 -10.98 -12.52 7.81
CA SER A 435 -11.91 -12.23 8.91
C SER A 435 -11.55 -13.05 10.15
N PRO A 436 -11.38 -12.41 11.32
CA PRO A 436 -11.25 -13.12 12.58
C PRO A 436 -12.65 -13.56 13.05
N ASP A 437 -13.15 -14.69 12.54
CA ASP A 437 -14.42 -15.26 13.01
C ASP A 437 -14.22 -16.16 14.25
N ALA A 438 -15.26 -16.27 15.09
CA ALA A 438 -15.21 -16.89 16.42
C ALA A 438 -14.80 -18.37 16.43
N ASP A 439 -14.98 -19.08 15.31
CA ASP A 439 -14.63 -20.49 15.16
C ASP A 439 -13.17 -20.72 14.74
N TYR A 440 -12.35 -19.66 14.79
CA TYR A 440 -10.95 -19.68 14.34
C TYR A 440 -10.80 -20.10 12.86
N THR A 441 -11.87 -19.94 12.08
CA THR A 441 -11.90 -20.18 10.64
C THR A 441 -11.42 -18.92 9.92
N ILE A 442 -10.23 -19.01 9.33
CA ILE A 442 -9.66 -17.96 8.50
C ILE A 442 -10.29 -18.06 7.10
N THR A 443 -11.33 -17.27 6.86
CA THR A 443 -12.00 -17.21 5.55
C THR A 443 -11.86 -15.81 4.95
N SER A 444 -11.51 -15.74 3.67
CA SER A 444 -11.66 -14.50 2.91
C SER A 444 -13.16 -14.26 2.66
N LYS A 445 -13.58 -13.00 2.55
CA LYS A 445 -14.99 -12.62 2.36
C LYS A 445 -15.14 -11.78 1.09
N TRP A 446 -16.28 -11.93 0.42
CA TRP A 446 -16.69 -11.13 -0.75
C TRP A 446 -16.48 -9.60 -0.62
N PRO A 447 -16.70 -8.94 0.54
CA PRO A 447 -16.44 -7.52 0.68
C PRO A 447 -15.00 -7.11 0.34
N THR A 448 -14.00 -7.94 0.66
CA THR A 448 -12.60 -7.69 0.32
C THR A 448 -12.40 -7.67 -1.20
N VAL A 449 -13.00 -8.64 -1.90
CA VAL A 449 -12.98 -8.73 -3.36
C VAL A 449 -13.61 -7.47 -3.97
N TRP A 450 -14.80 -7.11 -3.51
CA TRP A 450 -15.54 -5.95 -4.00
C TRP A 450 -14.80 -4.63 -3.74
N VAL A 451 -14.16 -4.47 -2.59
CA VAL A 451 -13.32 -3.30 -2.27
C VAL A 451 -12.21 -3.15 -3.33
N LYS A 452 -11.52 -4.23 -3.69
CA LYS A 452 -10.42 -4.18 -4.66
C LYS A 452 -10.92 -3.99 -6.09
N VAL A 453 -11.99 -4.69 -6.49
CA VAL A 453 -12.57 -4.58 -7.83
C VAL A 453 -13.19 -3.20 -8.07
N SER A 454 -14.02 -2.70 -7.15
CA SER A 454 -14.61 -1.36 -7.26
C SER A 454 -13.55 -0.26 -7.28
N SER A 455 -12.47 -0.42 -6.49
CA SER A 455 -11.32 0.49 -6.54
C SER A 455 -10.67 0.49 -7.93
N SER A 456 -10.55 -0.67 -8.58
CA SER A 456 -10.01 -0.76 -9.95
C SER A 456 -10.88 -0.01 -10.97
N TRP A 457 -12.21 -0.08 -10.83
CA TRP A 457 -13.14 0.66 -11.69
C TRP A 457 -13.06 2.16 -11.45
N LEU A 458 -12.97 2.58 -10.18
CA LEU A 458 -12.80 3.99 -9.85
C LEU A 458 -11.46 4.52 -10.38
N CYS A 459 -10.39 3.72 -10.32
CA CYS A 459 -9.08 4.09 -10.87
C CYS A 459 -9.18 4.42 -12.36
N LEU A 460 -9.77 3.51 -13.14
CA LEU A 460 -9.96 3.68 -14.58
C LEU A 460 -10.90 4.84 -14.89
N ALA A 461 -11.99 4.98 -14.14
CA ALA A 461 -12.93 6.08 -14.30
C ALA A 461 -12.27 7.44 -14.02
N LEU A 462 -11.50 7.56 -12.93
CA LEU A 462 -10.75 8.76 -12.60
C LEU A 462 -9.68 9.07 -13.65
N TYR A 463 -8.95 8.06 -14.13
CA TYR A 463 -7.94 8.23 -15.18
C TYR A 463 -8.57 8.68 -16.52
N ILE A 464 -9.66 8.05 -16.95
CA ILE A 464 -10.38 8.50 -18.15
C ILE A 464 -10.93 9.91 -17.94
N TRP A 465 -11.43 10.21 -16.74
CA TRP A 465 -11.92 11.54 -16.40
C TRP A 465 -10.82 12.60 -16.43
N THR A 466 -9.59 12.32 -15.96
CA THR A 466 -8.49 13.29 -16.05
C THR A 466 -8.13 13.62 -17.49
N LEU A 467 -8.27 12.66 -18.42
CA LEU A 467 -8.06 12.88 -19.85
C LEU A 467 -9.22 13.64 -20.52
N VAL A 468 -10.46 13.35 -20.14
CA VAL A 468 -11.67 13.84 -20.83
C VAL A 468 -12.20 15.15 -20.25
N ALA A 469 -12.03 15.40 -18.96
CA ALA A 469 -12.56 16.59 -18.31
C ALA A 469 -12.08 17.93 -18.93
N PRO A 470 -10.82 18.09 -19.36
CA PRO A 470 -10.37 19.29 -20.07
C PRO A 470 -11.12 19.56 -21.39
N MET A 471 -11.60 18.52 -22.06
CA MET A 471 -12.38 18.66 -23.30
C MET A 471 -13.84 19.08 -23.02
N ILE A 472 -14.45 18.52 -21.97
CA ILE A 472 -15.86 18.80 -21.63
C ILE A 472 -16.01 20.20 -21.01
N PHE A 473 -15.02 20.63 -20.22
CA PHE A 473 -15.05 21.90 -19.50
C PHE A 473 -13.90 22.82 -19.89
N PRO A 474 -13.83 23.30 -21.15
CA PRO A 474 -12.70 24.09 -21.64
C PRO A 474 -12.48 25.41 -20.88
N ASN A 475 -13.50 25.92 -20.18
CA ASN A 475 -13.44 27.16 -19.40
C ASN A 475 -12.95 26.96 -17.94
N ARG A 476 -12.52 25.76 -17.55
CA ARG A 476 -12.02 25.46 -16.20
C ARG A 476 -10.52 25.20 -16.25
N ASP A 477 -9.73 25.90 -15.45
CA ASP A 477 -8.29 25.61 -15.35
C ASP A 477 -8.04 24.23 -14.73
N PHE A 478 -7.51 23.33 -15.55
CA PHE A 478 -7.04 22.00 -15.17
C PHE A 478 -5.51 21.92 -14.99
N SER A 479 -4.82 23.01 -15.33
CA SER A 479 -3.41 23.27 -15.02
C SER A 479 -3.15 23.41 -13.52
#